data_AF-A0A1G4XET3-F1
#
_entry.id   AF-A0A1G4XET3-F1
#
_cell.length_a   1.000
_cell.length_b   1.000
_cell.length_c   1.000
_cell.angle_alpha   90.00
_cell.angle_beta   90.00
_cell.angle_gamma   90.00
#
_symmetry.space_group_name_H-M   'P 1'
#
loop_
_entity.id
_entity.type
_entity.pdbx_description
1 polymer ?
#
loop_
_entity_poly.entity_id
_entity_poly.type
_entity_poly.pdbx_seq_one_letter_code
_entity_poly.pdbx_strand_id
1 'polypeptide(L)' 'MSGSVQEALQSKIKDLAPSGRMGTPTALAKAALFLASDESAYVVGTELLVDGGTVAICK' A
#
# COMPACT_ATOMS: atom_id res chain seq x y z
N MET A 1 -27.34 -4.46 -0.37
CA MET A 1 -26.94 -3.48 -1.42
C MET A 1 -25.54 -2.88 -1.20
N SER A 2 -24.77 -3.30 -0.19
CA SER A 2 -23.43 -2.77 0.10
C SER A 2 -22.27 -3.44 -0.65
N GLY A 3 -22.41 -4.71 -1.07
CA GLY A 3 -21.32 -5.50 -1.66
C GLY A 3 -20.88 -5.06 -3.07
N SER A 4 -21.83 -4.67 -3.94
CA SER A 4 -21.52 -4.34 -5.35
C SER A 4 -20.72 -3.05 -5.50
N VAL A 5 -20.90 -2.08 -4.60
CA VAL A 5 -20.11 -0.84 -4.60
C VAL A 5 -18.69 -1.10 -4.12
N GLN A 6 -18.51 -1.95 -3.11
CA GLN A 6 -17.18 -2.34 -2.62
C GLN A 6 -16.39 -3.08 -3.70
N GLU A 7 -17.00 -4.03 -4.40
CA GLU A 7 -16.34 -4.77 -5.49
C GLU A 7 -15.93 -3.85 -6.65
N ALA A 8 -16.83 -2.95 -7.07
CA ALA A 8 -16.52 -1.98 -8.12
C ALA A 8 -15.38 -1.02 -7.72
N LEU A 9 -15.36 -0.58 -6.45
CA LEU A 9 -14.30 0.26 -5.92
C LEU A 9 -12.96 -0.50 -5.84
N GLN A 10 -12.97 -1.75 -5.40
CA GLN A 10 -11.77 -2.59 -5.34
C GLN A 10 -11.17 -2.82 -6.72
N SER A 11 -12.00 -3.05 -7.75
CA SER A 11 -11.51 -3.19 -9.13
C SER A 11 -10.82 -1.92 -9.59
N LYS A 12 -11.45 -0.76 -9.40
CA LYS A 12 -10.85 0.53 -9.79
C LYS A 12 -9.53 0.81 -9.07
N ILE A 13 -9.42 0.47 -7.79
CA ILE A 13 -8.18 0.64 -7.02
C ILE A 13 -7.07 -0.28 -7.55
N LYS A 14 -7.40 -1.51 -7.96
CA LYS A 14 -6.41 -2.43 -8.56
C LYS A 14 -5.86 -1.89 -9.88
N ASP A 15 -6.70 -1.27 -10.69
CA ASP A 15 -6.29 -0.71 -11.99
C ASP A 15 -5.38 0.51 -11.83
N LEU A 16 -5.55 1.27 -10.74
CA LEU A 16 -4.74 2.46 -10.44
C LEU A 16 -3.38 2.12 -9.85
N ALA A 17 -3.26 1.02 -9.11
CA ALA A 17 -2.00 0.62 -8.49
C ALA A 17 -1.13 -0.15 -9.51
N PRO A 18 0.13 0.26 -9.78
CA PRO A 18 1.05 -0.51 -10.64
C PRO A 18 1.21 -1.97 -10.23
N SER A 19 1.10 -2.24 -8.94
CA SER A 19 1.15 -3.60 -8.40
C SER A 19 -0.04 -4.49 -8.79
N GLY A 20 -1.10 -3.93 -9.41
CA GLY A 20 -2.30 -4.65 -9.85
C GLY A 20 -3.13 -5.25 -8.72
N ARG A 21 -2.80 -4.92 -7.46
CA ARG A 21 -3.43 -5.47 -6.26
C ARG A 21 -3.90 -4.36 -5.34
N MET A 22 -4.98 -4.65 -4.61
CA MET A 22 -5.40 -3.77 -3.52
C MET A 22 -4.44 -3.94 -2.33
N GLY A 23 -4.08 -2.82 -1.71
CA GLY A 23 -3.35 -2.82 -0.44
C GLY A 23 -4.14 -3.57 0.63
N THR A 24 -3.45 -4.34 1.47
CA THR A 24 -4.06 -5.03 2.61
C THR A 24 -3.57 -4.41 3.91
N PRO A 25 -4.36 -4.42 4.99
CA PRO A 25 -3.90 -3.95 6.30
C PRO A 25 -2.62 -4.64 6.76
N THR A 26 -2.47 -5.93 6.43
CA THR A 26 -1.26 -6.71 6.72
C THR A 26 -0.02 -6.17 6.02
N ALA A 27 -0.14 -5.62 4.81
CA ALA A 27 1.00 -5.03 4.10
C ALA A 27 1.52 -3.79 4.86
N LEU A 28 0.61 -2.96 5.36
CA LEU A 28 0.95 -1.81 6.19
C LEU A 28 1.58 -2.24 7.52
N ALA A 29 1.00 -3.24 8.18
CA ALA A 29 1.54 -3.78 9.43
C ALA A 29 2.96 -4.33 9.26
N LYS A 30 3.26 -5.00 8.14
CA LYS A 30 4.62 -5.48 7.83
C LYS A 30 5.61 -4.35 7.60
N ALA A 31 5.20 -3.28 6.93
CA ALA A 31 6.05 -2.11 6.74
C ALA A 31 6.36 -1.41 8.08
N ALA A 32 5.35 -1.29 8.96
CA ALA A 32 5.55 -0.78 10.31
C ALA A 32 6.45 -1.69 11.14
N LEU A 33 6.29 -3.02 11.02
CA LEU A 33 7.14 -3.99 11.69
C LEU A 33 8.59 -3.89 11.22
N PHE A 34 8.83 -3.73 9.92
CA PHE A 34 10.16 -3.49 9.38
C PHE A 34 10.79 -2.24 10.01
N LEU A 35 10.07 -1.11 10.03
CA LEU A 35 10.55 0.14 10.64
C LEU A 35 10.79 0.06 12.16
N ALA A 36 10.13 -0.88 12.83
CA ALA A 36 10.33 -1.14 14.26
C ALA A 36 11.43 -2.17 14.55
N SER A 37 11.96 -2.83 13.51
CA SER A 37 12.95 -3.89 13.65
C SER A 37 14.39 -3.36 13.56
N ASP A 38 15.35 -4.18 13.97
CA ASP A 38 16.78 -3.86 13.84
C ASP A 38 17.22 -3.76 12.37
N GLU A 39 16.46 -4.33 11.43
CA GLU A 39 16.76 -4.28 9.99
C GLU A 39 16.68 -2.86 9.43
N SER A 40 15.94 -1.96 10.08
CA SER A 40 15.81 -0.56 9.68
C SER A 40 16.65 0.40 10.55
N ALA A 41 17.66 -0.09 11.28
CA ALA A 41 18.43 0.71 12.25
C ALA A 41 19.06 2.00 11.68
N TYR A 42 19.27 2.08 10.36
CA TYR A 42 19.82 3.26 9.69
C TYR A 42 18.83 3.97 8.75
N VAL A 43 17.57 3.54 8.74
CA VAL A 43 16.50 4.13 7.92
C VAL A 43 15.80 5.21 8.75
N VAL A 44 16.32 6.44 8.66
CA VAL A 44 15.82 7.60 9.43
C VAL A 44 15.53 8.79 8.51
N GLY A 45 14.54 9.60 8.89
CA GLY A 45 14.19 10.83 8.17
C GLY A 45 13.58 10.60 6.78
N THR A 46 13.00 9.42 6.53
CA THR A 46 12.44 9.06 5.23
C THR A 46 10.99 8.62 5.37
N GLU A 47 10.21 8.81 4.31
CA GLU A 47 8.84 8.33 4.19
C GLU A 47 8.84 6.99 3.43
N LEU A 48 8.32 5.94 4.05
CA LEU A 48 8.15 4.64 3.40
C LEU A 48 6.75 4.52 2.81
N LEU A 49 6.63 4.69 1.48
CA LEU A 49 5.36 4.58 0.77
C LEU A 49 4.91 3.11 0.67
N VAL A 50 3.67 2.83 1.12
CA VAL A 50 3.03 1.50 1.07
C VAL A 50 1.72 1.59 0.29
N ASP A 51 1.80 2.05 -0.95
CA ASP A 51 0.64 2.45 -1.77
C ASP A 51 0.48 1.63 -3.06
N GLY A 52 1.31 0.59 -3.25
CA GLY A 52 1.32 -0.22 -4.47
C GLY A 52 1.96 0.44 -5.69
N GLY A 53 2.68 1.56 -5.51
CA GLY A 53 3.39 2.31 -6.54
C GLY A 53 2.56 3.45 -7.16
N THR A 54 1.37 3.71 -6.63
CA THR A 54 0.40 4.63 -7.22
C THR A 54 0.96 6.06 -7.32
N VAL A 55 1.63 6.54 -6.28
CA VAL A 55 2.30 7.86 -6.24
C VAL A 55 3.42 7.96 -7.28
N ALA A 56 4.10 6.87 -7.62
CA ALA A 56 5.22 6.91 -8.56
C ALA A 56 4.78 7.10 -10.02
N ILE A 57 3.56 6.69 -10.38
CA ILE A 57 3.05 6.73 -11.76
C ILE A 57 1.98 7.80 -11.98
N CYS A 58 1.32 8.29 -10.94
CA CYS A 58 0.29 9.30 -11.05
C CYS A 58 0.95 10.68 -11.23
N LYS A 59 1.20 11.03 -12.49
CA LYS A 59 1.55 12.40 -12.92
C LYS A 59 0.30 13.22 -13.17
#